data_AF-A0A973J9R8-F1
#
_entry.id   AF-A0A973J9R8-F1
#
_cell.length_a   1.000
_cell.length_b   1.000
_cell.length_c   1.000
_cell.angle_alpha   90.00
_cell.angle_beta   90.00
_cell.angle_gamma   90.00
#
_symmetry.space_group_name_H-M   'P 1'
#
loop_
_entity.id
_entity.type
_entity.pdbx_description
1 polymer ?
#
loop_
_entity_poly.entity_id
_entity_poly.type
_entity_poly.pdbx_seq_one_letter_code
_entity_poly.pdbx_strand_id
1 'polypeptide(L)'
;PDPSIFAMNAVLDYFSQNAKEEYFEFIKKCFYLRFDIKLLSKSQTLKEEAAMEVFKKYKIDRKDIYRLNEFDSWQLQEKVAFGELMFDFLIDIYKDIVQIQKGKSGEIAPQDLTIIGRKLSSTLQAKENKLSVMHIPSENVNLPVLTFAPTGKVWQVNSSDGQSAPVISHQNIIFCIAYIVWNGIYNPAQTRMVPNQTAVTIQEIINLGKMIKDVFGSFDISSVHFGNFLQKETITKMLLVVSFESQKMNMDVHDFCVIYKNNWEELFVRRFASLERMKAFWVSLSKTSPNVDVQYYVQRSNKYYEKIIERVKYLVTQMLATP
;
A
#
# COMPACT_ATOMS: atom_id res chain seq x y z
N PRO A 1 -25.82 27.60 -5.55
CA PRO A 1 -25.71 26.48 -4.59
C PRO A 1 -24.65 25.48 -5.06
N ASP A 2 -23.69 25.13 -4.20
CA ASP A 2 -22.66 24.13 -4.52
C ASP A 2 -23.33 22.74 -4.70
N PRO A 3 -23.31 22.14 -5.90
CA PRO A 3 -23.93 20.84 -6.17
C PRO A 3 -23.46 19.73 -5.21
N SER A 4 -22.24 19.88 -4.70
CA SER A 4 -21.62 18.94 -3.78
C SER A 4 -22.34 18.90 -2.42
N ILE A 5 -22.84 20.05 -1.94
CA ILE A 5 -23.58 20.16 -0.67
C ILE A 5 -24.97 19.53 -0.80
N PHE A 6 -25.60 19.66 -1.98
CA PHE A 6 -26.86 18.98 -2.26
C PHE A 6 -26.68 17.45 -2.25
N ALA A 7 -25.63 16.95 -2.92
CA ALA A 7 -25.29 15.54 -2.90
C ALA A 7 -25.01 15.03 -1.47
N MET A 8 -24.26 15.81 -0.67
CA MET A 8 -24.02 15.50 0.74
C MET A 8 -25.33 15.34 1.51
N ASN A 9 -26.24 16.31 1.41
CA ASN A 9 -27.51 16.27 2.13
C ASN A 9 -28.36 15.07 1.69
N ALA A 10 -28.45 14.78 0.39
CA ALA A 10 -29.19 13.62 -0.12
C ALA A 10 -28.62 12.28 0.37
N VAL A 11 -27.28 12.14 0.40
CA VAL A 11 -26.62 10.93 0.90
C VAL A 11 -26.83 10.78 2.41
N LEU A 12 -26.70 11.86 3.18
CA LEU A 12 -26.94 11.82 4.63
C LEU A 12 -28.42 11.55 4.94
N ASP A 13 -29.37 12.09 4.17
CA ASP A 13 -30.80 11.77 4.29
C ASP A 13 -31.05 10.27 4.13
N TYR A 14 -30.50 9.65 3.08
CA TYR A 14 -30.61 8.22 2.86
C TYR A 14 -30.04 7.40 4.02
N PHE A 15 -28.79 7.67 4.42
CA PHE A 15 -28.13 6.87 5.45
C PHE A 15 -28.69 7.10 6.86
N SER A 16 -29.27 8.27 7.14
CA SER A 16 -29.93 8.52 8.44
C SER A 16 -31.11 7.59 8.72
N GLN A 17 -31.70 7.01 7.67
CA GLN A 17 -32.86 6.11 7.76
C GLN A 17 -32.50 4.64 7.51
N ASN A 18 -31.39 4.37 6.80
CA ASN A 18 -31.08 3.04 6.26
C ASN A 18 -29.77 2.44 6.77
N ALA A 19 -28.86 3.22 7.38
CA ALA A 19 -27.62 2.70 7.95
C ALA A 19 -27.72 2.43 9.46
N LYS A 20 -26.82 1.57 9.94
CA LYS A 20 -26.50 1.47 11.36
C LYS A 20 -25.97 2.82 11.86
N GLU A 21 -26.29 3.17 13.09
CA GLU A 21 -25.90 4.44 13.71
C GLU A 21 -24.39 4.69 13.63
N GLU A 22 -23.57 3.68 13.91
CA GLU A 22 -22.10 3.76 13.83
C GLU A 22 -21.59 4.17 12.44
N TYR A 23 -22.18 3.59 11.38
CA TYR A 23 -21.83 3.95 10.00
C TYR A 23 -22.31 5.34 9.64
N PHE A 24 -23.50 5.72 10.11
CA PHE A 24 -24.00 7.07 9.89
C PHE A 24 -23.11 8.13 10.56
N GLU A 25 -22.68 7.88 11.80
CA GLU A 25 -21.70 8.72 12.50
C GLU A 25 -20.40 8.85 11.72
N PHE A 26 -19.89 7.74 11.19
CA PHE A 26 -18.67 7.72 10.42
C PHE A 26 -18.77 8.45 9.08
N ILE A 27 -19.86 8.27 8.32
CA ILE A 27 -20.11 8.96 7.04
C ILE A 27 -20.12 10.48 7.22
N LYS A 28 -20.68 10.99 8.33
CA LYS A 28 -20.62 12.41 8.65
C LYS A 28 -19.18 12.91 8.78
N LYS A 29 -18.29 12.14 9.42
CA LYS A 29 -16.85 12.46 9.54
C LYS A 29 -16.17 12.46 8.17
N CYS A 30 -16.49 11.51 7.29
CA CYS A 30 -15.96 11.47 5.92
C CYS A 30 -16.34 12.72 5.11
N PHE A 31 -17.62 13.13 5.16
CA PHE A 31 -18.06 14.35 4.49
C PHE A 31 -17.42 15.61 5.07
N TYR A 32 -17.31 15.70 6.40
CA TYR A 32 -16.63 16.80 7.07
C TYR A 32 -15.21 17.02 6.51
N LEU A 33 -14.42 15.93 6.41
CA LEU A 33 -13.06 15.96 5.87
C LEU A 33 -13.03 16.23 4.36
N ARG A 34 -13.89 15.57 3.58
CA ARG A 34 -13.95 15.72 2.11
C ARG A 34 -14.21 17.15 1.66
N PHE A 35 -14.98 17.89 2.46
CA PHE A 35 -15.32 19.28 2.18
C PHE A 35 -14.34 20.30 2.74
N ASP A 36 -13.33 19.86 3.51
CA ASP A 36 -12.36 20.70 4.20
C ASP A 36 -13.04 21.81 5.02
N ILE A 37 -14.05 21.41 5.82
CA ILE A 37 -14.84 22.33 6.63
C ILE A 37 -14.13 22.48 7.96
N LYS A 38 -13.89 23.72 8.40
CA LYS A 38 -13.35 24.00 9.73
C LYS A 38 -14.40 24.64 10.61
N LEU A 39 -15.42 23.85 10.98
CA LEU A 39 -16.44 24.30 11.93
C LEU A 39 -15.78 24.74 13.23
N LEU A 40 -16.33 25.81 13.83
CA LEU A 40 -15.82 26.43 15.06
C LEU A 40 -14.44 27.11 14.91
N SER A 41 -13.96 27.33 13.68
CA SER A 41 -12.80 28.17 13.40
C SER A 41 -13.16 29.67 13.31
N LYS A 42 -12.15 30.56 13.40
CA LYS A 42 -12.35 32.02 13.43
C LYS A 42 -12.73 32.64 12.07
N SER A 43 -12.56 31.90 10.97
CA SER A 43 -12.85 32.36 9.61
C SER A 43 -13.86 31.41 8.97
N GLN A 44 -15.02 31.92 8.57
CA GLN A 44 -16.02 31.14 7.86
C GLN A 44 -16.13 31.59 6.41
N THR A 45 -16.05 30.65 5.50
CA THR A 45 -16.30 30.81 4.07
C THR A 45 -17.77 30.53 3.76
N LEU A 46 -18.27 31.04 2.62
CA LEU A 46 -19.64 30.77 2.14
C LEU A 46 -19.95 29.26 2.00
N LYS A 47 -18.92 28.45 1.73
CA LYS A 47 -19.03 26.98 1.66
C LYS A 47 -19.26 26.36 3.04
N GLU A 48 -18.54 26.86 4.05
CA GLU A 48 -18.71 26.42 5.44
C GLU A 48 -20.07 26.84 5.99
N GLU A 49 -20.58 28.02 5.62
CA GLU A 49 -21.93 28.46 5.97
C GLU A 49 -23.02 27.54 5.39
N ALA A 50 -22.91 27.18 4.12
CA ALA A 50 -23.86 26.27 3.48
C ALA A 50 -23.77 24.84 4.03
N ALA A 51 -22.58 24.36 4.36
CA ALA A 51 -22.39 23.05 4.98
C ALA A 51 -22.83 23.03 6.46
N MET A 52 -22.74 24.16 7.17
CA MET A 52 -23.26 24.30 8.54
C MET A 52 -24.74 23.99 8.62
N GLU A 53 -25.55 24.38 7.63
CA GLU A 53 -26.98 24.04 7.60
C GLU A 53 -27.21 22.51 7.58
N VAL A 54 -26.36 21.77 6.85
CA VAL A 54 -26.43 20.30 6.82
C VAL A 54 -25.99 19.70 8.16
N PHE A 55 -24.91 20.20 8.76
CA PHE A 55 -24.44 19.71 10.08
C PHE A 55 -25.26 20.23 11.27
N LYS A 56 -26.12 21.24 11.09
CA LYS A 56 -27.18 21.59 12.06
C LYS A 56 -28.24 20.49 12.13
N LYS A 57 -28.61 19.95 10.96
CA LYS A 57 -29.54 18.80 10.83
C LYS A 57 -28.88 17.51 11.32
N TYR A 58 -27.63 17.26 10.90
CA TYR A 58 -26.87 16.06 11.25
C TYR A 58 -25.67 16.39 12.13
N LYS A 59 -25.92 16.57 13.42
CA LYS A 59 -24.91 17.02 14.37
C LYS A 59 -23.74 16.05 14.45
N ILE A 60 -22.53 16.60 14.47
CA ILE A 60 -21.30 15.90 14.88
C ILE A 60 -20.97 16.37 16.29
N ASP A 61 -20.52 15.46 17.16
CA ASP A 61 -20.07 15.84 18.50
C ASP A 61 -18.92 16.86 18.43
N ARG A 62 -18.91 17.82 19.36
CA ARG A 62 -17.87 18.85 19.45
C ARG A 62 -16.48 18.23 19.59
N LYS A 63 -16.36 17.14 20.35
CA LYS A 63 -15.09 16.41 20.51
C LYS A 63 -14.56 15.90 19.17
N ASP A 64 -15.44 15.32 18.36
CA ASP A 64 -15.10 14.84 17.02
C ASP A 64 -14.74 16.01 16.09
N ILE A 65 -15.47 17.14 16.14
CA ILE A 65 -15.15 18.34 15.35
C ILE A 65 -13.74 18.85 15.65
N TYR A 66 -13.37 19.01 16.93
CA TYR A 66 -12.02 19.42 17.30
C TYR A 66 -10.97 18.46 16.79
N ARG A 67 -11.23 17.15 16.90
CA ARG A 67 -10.30 16.14 16.41
C ARG A 67 -10.16 16.17 14.88
N LEU A 68 -11.26 16.30 14.14
CA LEU A 68 -11.27 16.36 12.67
C LEU A 68 -10.62 17.65 12.15
N ASN A 69 -10.73 18.77 12.85
CA ASN A 69 -10.02 20.01 12.52
C ASN A 69 -8.49 19.84 12.54
N GLU A 70 -7.99 18.88 13.31
CA GLU A 70 -6.56 18.55 13.44
C GLU A 70 -6.12 17.43 12.50
N PHE A 71 -6.95 17.02 11.53
CA PHE A 71 -6.72 15.84 10.70
C PHE A 71 -5.34 15.80 10.00
N ASP A 72 -4.82 16.94 9.56
CA ASP A 72 -3.49 17.03 8.95
C ASP A 72 -2.36 16.66 9.93
N SER A 73 -2.57 16.89 11.22
CA SER A 73 -1.61 16.62 12.31
C SER A 73 -1.77 15.26 12.97
N TRP A 74 -2.76 14.46 12.55
CA TRP A 74 -2.95 13.10 13.09
C TRP A 74 -1.72 12.24 12.84
N GLN A 75 -1.46 11.36 13.80
CA GLN A 75 -0.39 10.38 13.68
C GLN A 75 -0.76 9.33 12.62
N LEU A 76 0.24 8.67 12.05
CA LEU A 76 0.05 7.68 10.99
C LEU A 76 -1.01 6.63 11.35
N GLN A 77 -0.96 6.06 12.57
CA GLN A 77 -1.90 5.01 12.98
C GLN A 77 -3.35 5.49 13.05
N GLU A 78 -3.58 6.72 13.47
CA GLU A 78 -4.94 7.26 13.53
C GLU A 78 -5.51 7.44 12.12
N LYS A 79 -4.66 7.84 11.17
CA LYS A 79 -5.02 7.91 9.75
C LYS A 79 -5.28 6.52 9.17
N VAL A 80 -4.45 5.52 9.50
CA VAL A 80 -4.62 4.13 9.07
C VAL A 80 -5.93 3.56 9.62
N ALA A 81 -6.19 3.68 10.93
CA ALA A 81 -7.42 3.21 11.55
C ALA A 81 -8.67 3.88 10.93
N PHE A 82 -8.60 5.19 10.66
CA PHE A 82 -9.68 5.88 9.96
C PHE A 82 -9.89 5.36 8.53
N GLY A 83 -8.79 5.12 7.80
CA GLY A 83 -8.87 4.58 6.45
C GLY A 83 -9.35 3.14 6.38
N GLU A 84 -9.01 2.29 7.36
CA GLU A 84 -9.54 0.93 7.49
C GLU A 84 -11.07 0.96 7.64
N LEU A 85 -11.61 1.83 8.50
CA LEU A 85 -13.06 2.02 8.63
C LEU A 85 -13.72 2.50 7.33
N MET A 86 -13.07 3.40 6.58
CA MET A 86 -13.57 3.80 5.26
C MET A 86 -13.60 2.63 4.28
N PHE A 87 -12.58 1.79 4.33
CA PHE A 87 -12.47 0.67 3.42
C PHE A 87 -13.48 -0.43 3.75
N ASP A 88 -13.69 -0.74 5.03
CA ASP A 88 -14.74 -1.66 5.49
C ASP A 88 -16.13 -1.22 5.03
N PHE A 89 -16.40 0.09 5.13
CA PHE A 89 -17.65 0.66 4.64
C PHE A 89 -17.80 0.52 3.12
N LEU A 90 -16.73 0.70 2.33
CA LEU A 90 -16.75 0.48 0.88
C LEU A 90 -17.04 -0.98 0.51
N ILE A 91 -16.52 -1.94 1.29
CA ILE A 91 -16.80 -3.36 1.10
C ILE A 91 -18.28 -3.65 1.30
N ASP A 92 -18.88 -3.11 2.36
CA ASP A 92 -20.29 -3.34 2.66
C ASP A 92 -21.20 -2.73 1.58
N ILE A 93 -20.90 -1.51 1.11
CA ILE A 93 -21.59 -0.92 -0.05
C ILE A 93 -21.49 -1.84 -1.28
N TYR A 94 -20.31 -2.38 -1.57
CA TYR A 94 -20.14 -3.28 -2.71
C TYR A 94 -20.98 -4.56 -2.57
N LYS A 95 -21.02 -5.18 -1.38
CA LYS A 95 -21.84 -6.36 -1.12
C LYS A 95 -23.32 -6.07 -1.34
N ASP A 96 -23.79 -4.92 -0.85
CA ASP A 96 -25.18 -4.48 -1.01
C ASP A 96 -25.53 -4.28 -2.49
N ILE A 97 -24.66 -3.63 -3.26
CA ILE A 97 -24.83 -3.45 -4.71
C ILE A 97 -24.94 -4.80 -5.42
N VAL A 98 -24.03 -5.74 -5.13
CA VAL A 98 -24.04 -7.09 -5.73
C VAL A 98 -25.32 -7.84 -5.35
N GLN A 99 -25.82 -7.70 -4.12
CA GLN A 99 -27.06 -8.35 -3.67
C GLN A 99 -28.29 -7.77 -4.37
N ILE A 100 -28.39 -6.45 -4.49
CA ILE A 100 -29.49 -5.77 -5.19
C ILE A 100 -29.53 -6.20 -6.66
N GLN A 101 -28.38 -6.29 -7.33
CA GLN A 101 -28.30 -6.69 -8.73
C GLN A 101 -28.72 -8.15 -8.96
N LYS A 102 -28.45 -9.07 -8.03
CA LYS A 102 -28.94 -10.47 -8.14
C LYS A 102 -30.46 -10.57 -8.21
N GLY A 103 -31.19 -9.56 -7.72
CA GLY A 103 -32.64 -9.47 -7.79
C GLY A 103 -33.20 -8.62 -8.94
N LYS A 104 -32.35 -7.89 -9.67
CA LYS A 104 -32.74 -6.97 -10.75
C LYS A 104 -31.80 -7.10 -11.94
N SER A 105 -32.29 -7.71 -13.01
CA SER A 105 -31.57 -7.76 -14.29
C SER A 105 -31.51 -6.37 -14.92
N GLY A 106 -30.33 -5.75 -15.04
CA GLY A 106 -30.07 -4.68 -16.01
C GLY A 106 -29.58 -3.31 -15.51
N GLU A 107 -29.48 -3.05 -14.21
CA GLU A 107 -29.09 -1.71 -13.71
C GLU A 107 -27.57 -1.44 -13.73
N ILE A 108 -26.72 -2.48 -13.66
CA ILE A 108 -25.25 -2.35 -13.64
C ILE A 108 -24.62 -3.36 -14.60
N ALA A 109 -23.64 -2.93 -15.40
CA ALA A 109 -22.92 -3.81 -16.31
C ALA A 109 -22.07 -4.84 -15.53
N PRO A 110 -22.08 -6.13 -15.90
CA PRO A 110 -21.28 -7.15 -15.21
C PRO A 110 -19.76 -6.87 -15.20
N GLN A 111 -19.28 -6.13 -16.21
CA GLN A 111 -17.88 -5.71 -16.31
C GLN A 111 -17.51 -4.74 -15.19
N ASP A 112 -18.37 -3.77 -14.86
CA ASP A 112 -18.11 -2.80 -13.79
C ASP A 112 -18.02 -3.48 -12.43
N LEU A 113 -18.89 -4.45 -12.16
CA LEU A 113 -18.82 -5.24 -10.93
C LEU A 113 -17.57 -6.12 -10.85
N THR A 114 -17.10 -6.61 -12.01
CA THR A 114 -15.84 -7.35 -12.09
C THR A 114 -14.66 -6.45 -11.78
N ILE A 115 -14.64 -5.22 -12.33
CA ILE A 115 -13.59 -4.22 -12.08
C ILE A 115 -13.59 -3.85 -10.60
N ILE A 116 -14.74 -3.46 -10.03
CA ILE A 116 -14.85 -3.08 -8.61
C ILE A 116 -14.43 -4.25 -7.71
N GLY A 117 -14.94 -5.45 -7.98
CA GLY A 117 -14.60 -6.65 -7.20
C GLY A 117 -13.11 -6.96 -7.23
N ARG A 118 -12.47 -6.89 -8.40
CA ARG A 118 -11.02 -7.13 -8.53
C ARG A 118 -10.18 -6.01 -7.92
N LYS A 119 -10.63 -4.75 -7.98
CA LYS A 119 -9.98 -3.61 -7.31
C LYS A 119 -10.02 -3.74 -5.78
N LEU A 120 -11.15 -4.18 -5.23
CA LEU A 120 -11.26 -4.51 -3.80
C LEU A 120 -10.37 -5.70 -3.44
N SER A 121 -10.42 -6.77 -4.24
CA SER A 121 -9.59 -7.97 -4.02
C SER A 121 -8.09 -7.67 -4.09
N SER A 122 -7.63 -6.85 -5.04
CA SER A 122 -6.20 -6.50 -5.16
C SER A 122 -5.72 -5.68 -3.96
N THR A 123 -6.61 -5.01 -3.23
CA THR A 123 -6.24 -4.26 -2.04
C THR A 123 -6.34 -5.12 -0.77
N LEU A 124 -7.38 -5.94 -0.63
CA LEU A 124 -7.69 -6.68 0.61
C LEU A 124 -7.14 -8.09 0.69
N GLN A 125 -7.12 -8.80 -0.44
CA GLN A 125 -6.91 -10.23 -0.41
C GLN A 125 -5.48 -10.49 0.03
N ALA A 126 -5.32 -11.13 1.19
CA ALA A 126 -4.04 -11.67 1.60
C ALA A 126 -3.64 -12.80 0.65
N LYS A 127 -2.51 -12.63 -0.03
CA LYS A 127 -1.88 -13.65 -0.86
C LYS A 127 -0.49 -13.93 -0.30
N GLU A 128 0.00 -15.15 -0.49
CA GLU A 128 1.36 -15.49 -0.06
C GLU A 128 2.37 -14.54 -0.73
N ASN A 129 3.32 -14.02 0.06
CA ASN A 129 4.35 -13.09 -0.39
C ASN A 129 3.84 -11.70 -0.86
N LYS A 130 2.53 -11.43 -0.83
CA LYS A 130 1.97 -10.11 -1.16
C LYS A 130 2.16 -9.14 0.00
N LEU A 131 2.53 -7.90 -0.32
CA LEU A 131 2.53 -6.81 0.66
C LEU A 131 1.10 -6.35 0.91
N SER A 132 0.71 -6.26 2.19
CA SER A 132 -0.54 -5.60 2.56
C SER A 132 -0.43 -4.08 2.37
N VAL A 133 -1.59 -3.47 2.14
CA VAL A 133 -1.73 -2.04 1.89
C VAL A 133 -2.33 -1.36 3.11
N MET A 134 -1.75 -0.24 3.52
CA MET A 134 -2.29 0.68 4.51
C MET A 134 -3.27 1.61 3.83
N HIS A 135 -4.46 1.71 4.40
CA HIS A 135 -5.48 2.63 3.93
C HIS A 135 -5.25 4.00 4.56
N ILE A 136 -4.59 4.90 3.83
CA ILE A 136 -4.29 6.24 4.33
C ILE A 136 -5.16 7.26 3.56
N PRO A 137 -6.09 7.97 4.23
CA PRO A 137 -7.08 8.84 3.60
C PRO A 137 -6.56 10.15 2.99
N SER A 138 -5.31 10.55 3.29
CA SER A 138 -4.75 11.85 2.88
C SER A 138 -3.28 11.71 2.49
N GLU A 139 -2.86 12.52 1.52
CA GLU A 139 -1.48 12.60 1.04
C GLU A 139 -0.54 13.27 2.05
N ASN A 140 -1.08 14.16 2.90
CA ASN A 140 -0.30 14.85 3.94
C ASN A 140 -0.32 14.02 5.22
N VAL A 141 0.69 13.17 5.38
CA VAL A 141 0.89 12.36 6.59
C VAL A 141 2.12 12.87 7.33
N ASN A 142 1.97 13.10 8.63
CA ASN A 142 3.12 13.30 9.49
C ASN A 142 3.83 11.96 9.65
N LEU A 143 4.91 11.75 8.88
CA LEU A 143 5.61 10.47 8.88
C LEU A 143 6.50 10.34 10.13
N PRO A 144 6.38 9.22 10.86
CA PRO A 144 7.22 8.97 12.01
C PRO A 144 8.65 8.63 11.62
N VAL A 145 9.54 8.67 12.62
CA VAL A 145 10.85 8.05 12.51
C VAL A 145 10.68 6.54 12.54
N LEU A 146 11.09 5.86 11.47
CA LEU A 146 11.03 4.42 11.36
C LEU A 146 12.38 3.80 11.71
N THR A 147 12.39 2.92 12.71
CA THR A 147 13.60 2.28 13.20
C THR A 147 13.58 0.79 12.92
N PHE A 148 14.55 0.32 12.12
CA PHE A 148 14.79 -1.09 11.87
C PHE A 148 15.54 -1.72 13.04
N ALA A 149 15.00 -2.82 13.57
CA ALA A 149 15.61 -3.59 14.65
C ALA A 149 15.51 -5.10 14.34
N PRO A 150 16.64 -5.83 14.36
CA PRO A 150 16.59 -7.29 14.31
C PRO A 150 16.29 -7.85 15.71
N THR A 151 15.20 -8.60 15.82
CA THR A 151 14.78 -9.28 17.05
C THR A 151 14.79 -10.78 16.78
N GLY A 152 15.90 -11.45 17.14
CA GLY A 152 16.12 -12.86 16.82
C GLY A 152 16.31 -13.10 15.33
N LYS A 153 15.41 -13.88 14.69
CA LYS A 153 15.42 -14.18 13.24
C LYS A 153 14.48 -13.28 12.43
N VAL A 154 13.92 -12.25 13.06
CA VAL A 154 12.87 -11.41 12.46
C VAL A 154 13.33 -9.96 12.48
N TRP A 155 13.09 -9.26 11.38
CA TRP A 155 13.26 -7.81 11.33
C TRP A 155 11.96 -7.13 11.71
N GLN A 156 12.05 -6.13 12.56
CA GLN A 156 10.93 -5.30 12.99
C GLN A 156 11.19 -3.85 12.58
N VAL A 157 10.14 -3.17 12.14
CA VAL A 157 10.16 -1.72 11.91
C VAL A 157 9.27 -1.07 12.95
N ASN A 158 9.88 -0.30 13.85
CA ASN A 158 9.17 0.40 14.92
C ASN A 158 8.97 1.87 14.56
N SER A 159 7.80 2.42 14.92
CA SER A 159 7.50 3.85 14.81
C SER A 159 7.92 4.58 16.10
N SER A 160 8.35 5.84 15.97
CA SER A 160 8.60 6.75 17.09
C SER A 160 7.34 7.18 17.85
N ASP A 161 6.14 6.93 17.32
CA ASP A 161 4.88 7.47 17.86
C ASP A 161 4.40 6.76 19.14
N GLY A 162 5.30 6.11 19.89
CA GLY A 162 4.98 5.47 21.16
C GLY A 162 4.14 4.18 21.05
N GLN A 163 4.13 3.54 19.89
CA GLN A 163 3.40 2.29 19.68
C GLN A 163 4.05 1.11 20.43
N SER A 164 3.21 0.26 21.02
CA SER A 164 3.67 -1.00 21.64
C SER A 164 3.96 -2.10 20.61
N ALA A 165 3.41 -2.00 19.39
CA ALA A 165 3.57 -2.98 18.33
C ALA A 165 4.39 -2.41 17.16
N PRO A 166 5.20 -3.25 16.48
CA PRO A 166 5.93 -2.83 15.29
C PRO A 166 4.97 -2.59 14.12
N VAL A 167 5.32 -1.63 13.26
CA VAL A 167 4.62 -1.34 12.00
C VAL A 167 4.60 -2.55 11.07
N ILE A 168 5.72 -3.28 11.01
CA ILE A 168 5.83 -4.56 10.31
C ILE A 168 6.89 -5.43 11.00
N SER A 169 6.64 -6.74 11.03
CA SER A 169 7.62 -7.75 11.46
C SER A 169 7.69 -8.87 10.42
N HIS A 170 8.89 -9.13 9.89
CA HIS A 170 9.07 -10.18 8.90
C HIS A 170 10.49 -10.76 8.91
N GLN A 171 10.66 -12.05 8.58
CA GLN A 171 11.97 -12.72 8.58
C GLN A 171 12.91 -12.17 7.49
N ASN A 172 12.34 -11.71 6.38
CA ASN A 172 13.07 -11.09 5.29
C ASN A 172 13.01 -9.56 5.42
N ILE A 173 14.16 -8.92 5.62
CA ILE A 173 14.24 -7.45 5.70
C ILE A 173 13.79 -6.75 4.41
N ILE A 174 14.03 -7.37 3.24
CA ILE A 174 13.62 -6.81 1.95
C ILE A 174 12.10 -6.65 1.91
N PHE A 175 11.36 -7.57 2.55
CA PHE A 175 9.91 -7.46 2.72
C PHE A 175 9.55 -6.23 3.55
N CYS A 176 10.25 -5.98 4.66
CA CYS A 176 10.02 -4.81 5.51
C CYS A 176 10.31 -3.50 4.78
N ILE A 177 11.40 -3.44 4.02
CA ILE A 177 11.77 -2.26 3.23
C ILE A 177 10.73 -2.01 2.13
N ALA A 178 10.38 -3.05 1.37
CA ALA A 178 9.36 -2.94 0.34
C ALA A 178 8.00 -2.53 0.92
N TYR A 179 7.64 -3.05 2.09
CA TYR A 179 6.40 -2.71 2.79
C TYR A 179 6.30 -1.21 3.09
N ILE A 180 7.33 -0.60 3.68
CA ILE A 180 7.28 0.83 4.02
C ILE A 180 7.31 1.73 2.78
N VAL A 181 8.00 1.31 1.70
CA VAL A 181 8.03 2.05 0.43
C VAL A 181 6.69 1.97 -0.28
N TRP A 182 6.14 0.77 -0.35
CA TRP A 182 4.86 0.50 -1.01
C TRP A 182 3.71 1.24 -0.34
N ASN A 183 3.72 1.31 0.99
CA ASN A 183 2.72 2.05 1.76
C ASN A 183 2.97 3.55 1.84
N GLY A 184 3.97 4.09 1.13
CA GLY A 184 4.23 5.53 1.06
C GLY A 184 4.78 6.15 2.35
N ILE A 185 5.13 5.34 3.35
CA ILE A 185 5.64 5.81 4.66
C ILE A 185 7.17 5.82 4.75
N TYR A 186 7.85 5.51 3.65
CA TYR A 186 9.31 5.53 3.57
C TYR A 186 9.86 6.97 3.41
N ASN A 187 10.65 7.40 4.38
CA ASN A 187 11.46 8.61 4.30
C ASN A 187 12.94 8.30 4.63
N PRO A 188 13.87 8.43 3.65
CA PRO A 188 15.30 8.20 3.87
C PRO A 188 15.90 8.98 5.05
N ALA A 189 15.47 10.24 5.25
CA ALA A 189 16.00 11.12 6.29
C ALA A 189 15.50 10.75 7.70
N GLN A 190 14.35 10.07 7.79
CA GLN A 190 13.73 9.61 9.04
C GLN A 190 13.88 8.10 9.24
N THR A 191 14.68 7.42 8.41
CA THR A 191 14.96 5.99 8.58
C THR A 191 16.17 5.81 9.51
N ARG A 192 16.02 4.95 10.51
CA ARG A 192 17.04 4.64 11.52
C ARG A 192 17.20 3.13 11.63
N MET A 193 18.29 2.70 12.25
CA MET A 193 18.58 1.29 12.49
C MET A 193 19.30 1.15 13.83
N VAL A 194 18.88 0.18 14.64
CA VAL A 194 19.58 -0.20 15.87
C VAL A 194 20.89 -0.92 15.51
N PRO A 195 21.97 -0.74 16.28
CA PRO A 195 23.18 -1.54 16.10
C PRO A 195 22.85 -3.04 16.02
N ASN A 196 23.42 -3.72 15.02
CA ASN A 196 23.16 -5.13 14.78
C ASN A 196 24.41 -5.86 14.29
N GLN A 197 24.38 -7.19 14.38
CA GLN A 197 25.49 -8.07 14.00
C GLN A 197 25.35 -8.62 12.56
N THR A 198 24.34 -8.17 11.81
CA THR A 198 24.11 -8.63 10.43
C THR A 198 24.99 -7.86 9.45
N ALA A 199 25.06 -8.32 8.20
CA ALA A 199 25.73 -7.57 7.12
C ALA A 199 24.94 -6.34 6.65
N VAL A 200 23.68 -6.20 7.07
CA VAL A 200 22.80 -5.13 6.62
C VAL A 200 23.19 -3.83 7.30
N THR A 201 23.43 -2.80 6.48
CA THR A 201 23.69 -1.44 6.94
C THR A 201 22.49 -0.53 6.67
N ILE A 202 22.40 0.57 7.43
CA ILE A 202 21.38 1.60 7.20
C ILE A 202 21.48 2.20 5.78
N GLN A 203 22.70 2.34 5.25
CA GLN A 203 22.90 2.86 3.90
C GLN A 203 22.33 1.92 2.84
N GLU A 204 22.47 0.60 3.02
CA GLU A 204 21.89 -0.40 2.11
C GLU A 204 20.36 -0.45 2.20
N ILE A 205 19.78 -0.27 3.40
CA ILE A 205 18.33 -0.09 3.57
C ILE A 205 17.84 1.13 2.76
N ILE A 206 18.54 2.27 2.89
CA ILE A 206 18.19 3.50 2.18
C ILE A 206 18.33 3.35 0.66
N ASN A 207 19.41 2.72 0.21
CA ASN A 207 19.70 2.51 -1.21
C ASN A 207 18.64 1.59 -1.85
N LEU A 208 18.32 0.46 -1.19
CA LEU A 208 17.29 -0.45 -1.68
C LEU A 208 15.91 0.20 -1.63
N GLY A 209 15.58 0.94 -0.57
CA GLY A 209 14.31 1.67 -0.47
C GLY A 209 14.11 2.68 -1.60
N LYS A 210 15.18 3.42 -1.97
CA LYS A 210 15.17 4.31 -3.15
C LYS A 210 14.95 3.52 -4.45
N MET A 211 15.69 2.43 -4.66
CA MET A 211 15.54 1.58 -5.84
C MET A 211 14.11 1.02 -5.97
N ILE A 212 13.52 0.55 -4.88
CA ILE A 212 12.13 0.05 -4.88
C ILE A 212 11.17 1.19 -5.26
N LYS A 213 11.35 2.38 -4.69
CA LYS A 213 10.52 3.54 -5.00
C LYS A 213 10.64 3.96 -6.47
N ASP A 214 11.84 3.96 -7.03
CA ASP A 214 12.09 4.33 -8.42
C ASP A 214 11.48 3.31 -9.41
N VAL A 215 11.53 2.02 -9.09
CA VAL A 215 11.00 0.95 -9.96
C VAL A 215 9.48 0.82 -9.87
N PHE A 216 8.93 0.83 -8.65
CA PHE A 216 7.54 0.45 -8.38
C PHE A 216 6.65 1.62 -7.96
N GLY A 217 7.22 2.71 -7.45
CA GLY A 217 6.47 3.79 -6.81
C GLY A 217 5.95 3.41 -5.43
N SER A 218 4.84 4.04 -5.06
CA SER A 218 4.02 3.68 -3.89
C SER A 218 2.66 3.21 -4.38
N PHE A 219 1.91 2.52 -3.52
CA PHE A 219 0.59 2.00 -3.87
C PHE A 219 -0.34 3.13 -4.31
N ASP A 220 -0.83 3.04 -5.54
CA ASP A 220 -1.83 3.95 -6.07
C ASP A 220 -2.79 3.19 -6.99
N ILE A 221 -3.88 2.70 -6.41
CA ILE A 221 -4.93 2.00 -7.15
C ILE A 221 -5.77 2.93 -8.04
N SER A 222 -5.65 4.24 -7.87
CA SER A 222 -6.45 5.22 -8.61
C SER A 222 -5.89 5.48 -10.01
N SER A 223 -4.58 5.33 -10.20
CA SER A 223 -3.92 5.48 -11.50
C SER A 223 -3.98 4.23 -12.39
N VAL A 224 -4.49 3.10 -11.88
CA VAL A 224 -4.60 1.86 -12.64
C VAL A 224 -5.72 1.93 -13.66
N HIS A 225 -5.40 1.70 -14.93
CA HIS A 225 -6.40 1.66 -16.00
C HIS A 225 -7.42 0.53 -15.77
N PHE A 226 -8.71 0.85 -15.80
CA PHE A 226 -9.79 -0.11 -15.50
C PHE A 226 -9.75 -1.39 -16.33
N GLY A 227 -9.32 -1.29 -17.60
CA GLY A 227 -9.16 -2.45 -18.49
C GLY A 227 -8.20 -3.52 -17.95
N ASN A 228 -7.23 -3.15 -17.10
CA ASN A 228 -6.32 -4.12 -16.49
C ASN A 228 -7.06 -5.08 -15.55
N PHE A 229 -8.08 -4.59 -14.84
CA PHE A 229 -8.90 -5.45 -13.99
C PHE A 229 -9.79 -6.39 -14.79
N LEU A 230 -9.99 -6.19 -16.10
CA LEU A 230 -10.70 -7.18 -16.92
C LEU A 230 -9.77 -8.29 -17.41
N GLN A 231 -8.48 -8.01 -17.51
CA GLN A 231 -7.46 -8.98 -17.88
C GLN A 231 -7.09 -9.91 -16.73
N LYS A 232 -6.47 -11.05 -17.05
CA LYS A 232 -5.89 -11.94 -16.04
C LYS A 232 -4.69 -11.27 -15.37
N GLU A 233 -4.38 -11.71 -14.16
CA GLU A 233 -3.21 -11.27 -13.42
C GLU A 233 -1.92 -11.63 -14.19
N THR A 234 -1.11 -10.62 -14.51
CA THR A 234 0.18 -10.78 -15.17
C THR A 234 1.22 -9.88 -14.51
N ILE A 235 2.46 -10.36 -14.42
CA ILE A 235 3.56 -9.60 -13.85
C ILE A 235 4.07 -8.61 -14.90
N THR A 236 4.29 -7.36 -14.50
CA THR A 236 4.67 -6.27 -15.39
C THR A 236 6.07 -5.76 -15.10
N LYS A 237 6.47 -5.73 -13.82
CA LYS A 237 7.79 -5.25 -13.38
C LYS A 237 8.37 -6.16 -12.32
N MET A 238 9.69 -6.24 -12.30
CA MET A 238 10.44 -7.05 -11.36
C MET A 238 11.78 -6.43 -10.96
N LEU A 239 12.17 -6.61 -9.70
CA LEU A 239 13.47 -6.25 -9.17
C LEU A 239 14.08 -7.48 -8.49
N LEU A 240 15.21 -7.94 -9.01
CA LEU A 240 15.99 -9.02 -8.43
C LEU A 240 17.03 -8.45 -7.47
N VAL A 241 16.85 -8.74 -6.18
CA VAL A 241 17.75 -8.35 -5.10
C VAL A 241 18.63 -9.54 -4.73
N VAL A 242 19.94 -9.33 -4.75
CA VAL A 242 20.92 -10.41 -4.63
C VAL A 242 21.87 -10.18 -3.46
N SER A 243 22.07 -11.22 -2.65
CA SER A 243 23.04 -11.26 -1.54
C SER A 243 22.87 -10.13 -0.51
N PHE A 244 21.63 -9.71 -0.24
CA PHE A 244 21.36 -8.58 0.67
C PHE A 244 21.64 -8.88 2.14
N GLU A 245 21.52 -10.13 2.59
CA GLU A 245 21.82 -10.52 3.97
C GLU A 245 23.12 -11.33 4.09
N SER A 246 23.88 -11.49 3.00
CA SER A 246 25.08 -12.33 3.00
C SER A 246 26.24 -11.66 3.73
N GLN A 247 26.71 -12.29 4.82
CA GLN A 247 27.98 -11.92 5.47
C GLN A 247 29.21 -12.41 4.70
N LYS A 248 29.05 -13.40 3.82
CA LYS A 248 30.17 -13.96 3.05
C LYS A 248 30.45 -13.06 1.86
N MET A 249 31.66 -12.49 1.84
CA MET A 249 32.22 -11.79 0.67
C MET A 249 32.81 -12.80 -0.34
N ASN A 250 31.99 -13.75 -0.80
CA ASN A 250 32.36 -14.69 -1.87
C ASN A 250 31.53 -14.42 -3.13
N MET A 251 32.01 -14.94 -4.27
CA MET A 251 31.32 -14.82 -5.56
C MET A 251 30.07 -15.71 -5.66
N ASP A 252 29.84 -16.59 -4.70
CA ASP A 252 28.72 -17.52 -4.70
C ASP A 252 27.47 -16.85 -4.15
N VAL A 253 26.49 -16.72 -5.04
CA VAL A 253 25.20 -16.11 -4.72
C VAL A 253 24.29 -17.18 -4.15
N HIS A 254 23.97 -17.07 -2.86
CA HIS A 254 23.13 -18.04 -2.15
C HIS A 254 21.76 -17.48 -1.73
N ASP A 255 21.53 -16.18 -1.91
CA ASP A 255 20.31 -15.52 -1.47
C ASP A 255 19.76 -14.63 -2.59
N PHE A 256 18.59 -15.02 -3.09
CA PHE A 256 17.87 -14.32 -4.14
C PHE A 256 16.52 -13.91 -3.61
N CYS A 257 16.21 -12.63 -3.69
CA CYS A 257 14.89 -12.12 -3.41
C CYS A 257 14.35 -11.39 -4.63
N VAL A 258 13.12 -11.69 -5.00
CA VAL A 258 12.43 -11.05 -6.11
C VAL A 258 11.31 -10.21 -5.56
N ILE A 259 11.31 -8.94 -5.92
CA ILE A 259 10.18 -8.03 -5.75
C ILE A 259 9.49 -7.92 -7.11
N TYR A 260 8.18 -8.11 -7.19
CA TYR A 260 7.47 -8.00 -8.47
C TYR A 260 6.10 -7.36 -8.32
N LYS A 261 5.69 -6.61 -9.35
CA LYS A 261 4.38 -5.94 -9.45
C LYS A 261 3.57 -6.53 -10.59
N ASN A 262 2.27 -6.74 -10.37
CA ASN A 262 1.36 -7.20 -11.40
C ASN A 262 0.54 -6.06 -12.04
N ASN A 263 -0.29 -6.38 -13.04
CA ASN A 263 -1.17 -5.43 -13.72
C ASN A 263 -2.38 -4.97 -12.87
N TRP A 264 -2.60 -5.56 -11.69
CA TRP A 264 -3.65 -5.19 -10.74
C TRP A 264 -3.13 -4.31 -9.58
N GLU A 265 -1.89 -3.80 -9.72
CA GLU A 265 -1.23 -2.96 -8.73
C GLU A 265 -1.04 -3.67 -7.38
N GLU A 266 -0.68 -4.96 -7.43
CA GLU A 266 -0.24 -5.71 -6.25
C GLU A 266 1.28 -5.88 -6.29
N LEU A 267 1.94 -5.66 -5.15
CA LEU A 267 3.38 -5.85 -4.99
C LEU A 267 3.67 -7.08 -4.12
N PHE A 268 4.63 -7.88 -4.55
CA PHE A 268 5.02 -9.12 -3.87
C PHE A 268 6.51 -9.14 -3.62
N VAL A 269 6.92 -9.81 -2.54
CA VAL A 269 8.33 -10.02 -2.17
C VAL A 269 8.55 -11.49 -1.83
N ARG A 270 9.31 -12.19 -2.67
CA ARG A 270 9.56 -13.61 -2.52
C ARG A 270 11.05 -13.89 -2.37
N ARG A 271 11.43 -14.64 -1.34
CA ARG A 271 12.80 -15.14 -1.15
C ARG A 271 12.93 -16.55 -1.72
N PHE A 272 14.03 -16.83 -2.39
CA PHE A 272 14.35 -18.15 -2.94
C PHE A 272 15.56 -18.71 -2.23
N ALA A 273 15.40 -19.93 -1.69
CA ALA A 273 16.47 -20.64 -1.02
C ALA A 273 17.51 -21.26 -1.99
N SER A 274 17.21 -21.32 -3.29
CA SER A 274 18.12 -21.86 -4.30
C SER A 274 17.87 -21.27 -5.68
N LEU A 275 18.89 -21.34 -6.54
CA LEU A 275 18.83 -20.88 -7.92
C LEU A 275 17.82 -21.70 -8.76
N GLU A 276 17.68 -22.99 -8.48
CA GLU A 276 16.76 -23.89 -9.19
C GLU A 276 15.31 -23.49 -8.95
N ARG A 277 14.95 -23.14 -7.70
CA ARG A 277 13.60 -22.66 -7.38
C ARG A 277 13.30 -21.32 -8.06
N MET A 278 14.29 -20.44 -8.14
CA MET A 278 14.18 -19.18 -8.87
C MET A 278 14.01 -19.42 -10.38
N LYS A 279 14.77 -20.36 -10.97
CA LYS A 279 14.63 -20.79 -12.37
C LYS A 279 13.23 -21.31 -12.66
N ALA A 280 12.70 -22.21 -11.82
CA ALA A 280 11.36 -22.76 -12.00
C ALA A 280 10.28 -21.67 -11.95
N PHE A 281 10.42 -20.70 -11.04
CA PHE A 281 9.55 -19.52 -11.00
C PHE A 281 9.65 -18.72 -12.31
N TRP A 282 10.86 -18.51 -12.84
CA TRP A 282 11.07 -17.78 -14.09
C TRP A 282 10.46 -18.47 -15.31
N VAL A 283 10.57 -19.79 -15.41
CA VAL A 283 9.95 -20.58 -16.50
C VAL A 283 8.43 -20.52 -16.43
N SER A 284 7.85 -20.46 -15.22
CA SER A 284 6.41 -20.25 -15.07
C SER A 284 5.99 -18.83 -15.49
N LEU A 285 6.84 -17.84 -15.19
CA LEU A 285 6.64 -16.43 -15.51
C LEU A 285 6.67 -16.19 -17.02
N SER A 286 7.64 -16.76 -17.74
CA SER A 286 7.78 -16.54 -19.19
C SER A 286 6.55 -17.00 -19.98
N LYS A 287 5.82 -18.01 -19.47
CA LYS A 287 4.57 -18.51 -20.05
C LYS A 287 3.37 -17.58 -19.83
N THR A 288 3.34 -16.87 -18.71
CA THR A 288 2.19 -16.05 -18.29
C THR A 288 2.41 -14.56 -18.49
N SER A 289 3.66 -14.11 -18.58
CA SER A 289 4.06 -12.70 -18.56
C SER A 289 5.36 -12.54 -19.38
N PRO A 290 5.27 -12.50 -20.72
CA PRO A 290 6.45 -12.50 -21.60
C PRO A 290 7.21 -11.16 -21.61
N ASN A 291 6.57 -10.05 -21.25
CA ASN A 291 7.11 -8.69 -21.38
C ASN A 291 7.40 -8.05 -20.01
N VAL A 292 8.09 -8.76 -19.12
CA VAL A 292 8.42 -8.27 -17.78
C VAL A 292 9.66 -7.38 -17.84
N ASP A 293 9.55 -6.16 -17.33
CA ASP A 293 10.71 -5.28 -17.10
C ASP A 293 11.49 -5.75 -15.86
N VAL A 294 12.76 -6.10 -16.03
CA VAL A 294 13.59 -6.71 -14.98
C VAL A 294 14.74 -5.78 -14.62
N GLN A 295 14.75 -5.37 -13.36
CA GLN A 295 15.79 -4.56 -12.73
C GLN A 295 16.59 -5.40 -11.73
N TYR A 296 17.79 -4.94 -11.39
CA TYR A 296 18.72 -5.68 -10.52
C TYR A 296 19.25 -4.80 -9.40
N TYR A 297 19.40 -5.38 -8.20
CA TYR A 297 20.05 -4.74 -7.06
C TYR A 297 21.03 -5.69 -6.40
N VAL A 298 22.26 -5.21 -6.20
CA VAL A 298 23.29 -5.85 -5.38
C VAL A 298 23.76 -4.81 -4.36
N GLN A 299 24.16 -5.25 -3.17
CA GLN A 299 24.68 -4.33 -2.17
C GLN A 299 25.88 -3.55 -2.69
N ARG A 300 25.85 -2.22 -2.56
CA ARG A 300 26.93 -1.35 -3.04
C ARG A 300 28.21 -1.49 -2.23
N SER A 301 28.08 -1.92 -0.98
CA SER A 301 29.21 -2.25 -0.10
C SER A 301 29.98 -3.52 -0.51
N ASN A 302 29.48 -4.31 -1.47
CA ASN A 302 30.14 -5.53 -1.90
C ASN A 302 31.29 -5.23 -2.87
N LYS A 303 32.52 -5.68 -2.53
CA LYS A 303 33.73 -5.49 -3.36
C LYS A 303 33.62 -6.08 -4.77
N TYR A 304 32.72 -7.05 -4.99
CA TYR A 304 32.49 -7.70 -6.28
C TYR A 304 31.19 -7.26 -6.95
N TYR A 305 30.62 -6.12 -6.56
CA TYR A 305 29.34 -5.60 -7.06
C TYR A 305 29.16 -5.75 -8.58
N GLU A 306 30.10 -5.24 -9.38
CA GLU A 306 30.01 -5.28 -10.85
C GLU A 306 29.98 -6.72 -11.39
N LYS A 307 30.90 -7.56 -10.92
CA LYS A 307 30.99 -8.96 -11.33
C LYS A 307 29.75 -9.77 -10.95
N ILE A 308 29.17 -9.50 -9.77
CA ILE A 308 27.94 -10.17 -9.32
C ILE A 308 26.78 -9.75 -10.20
N ILE A 309 26.63 -8.44 -10.50
CA ILE A 309 25.57 -7.96 -11.38
C ILE A 309 25.68 -8.57 -12.78
N GLU A 310 26.87 -8.58 -13.38
CA GLU A 310 27.08 -9.17 -14.70
C GLU A 310 26.74 -10.66 -14.71
N ARG A 311 27.19 -11.41 -13.69
CA ARG A 311 26.88 -12.84 -13.55
C ARG A 311 25.37 -13.07 -13.40
N VAL A 312 24.68 -12.25 -12.60
CA VAL A 312 23.24 -12.36 -12.39
C VAL A 312 22.47 -12.04 -13.67
N LYS A 313 22.86 -10.98 -14.39
CA LYS A 313 22.28 -10.64 -15.69
C LYS A 313 22.46 -11.79 -16.67
N TYR A 314 23.68 -12.31 -16.80
CA TYR A 314 23.97 -13.45 -17.66
C TYR A 314 23.11 -14.68 -17.31
N LEU A 315 23.00 -15.02 -16.01
CA LEU A 315 22.16 -16.12 -15.54
C LEU A 315 20.68 -15.92 -15.92
N VAL A 316 20.14 -14.71 -15.74
CA VAL A 316 18.74 -14.42 -16.09
C VAL A 316 18.53 -14.42 -17.60
N THR A 317 19.47 -13.90 -18.39
CA THR A 317 19.42 -14.01 -19.86
C THR A 317 19.46 -15.47 -20.32
N GLN A 318 20.29 -16.31 -19.71
CA GLN A 318 20.28 -17.75 -20.00
C GLN A 318 18.96 -18.42 -19.62
N MET A 319 18.35 -18.04 -18.49
CA MET A 319 17.03 -18.53 -18.10
C MET A 319 15.94 -18.12 -19.08
N LEU A 320 16.07 -16.95 -19.73
CA LEU A 320 15.16 -16.49 -20.77
C LEU A 320 15.40 -17.17 -22.13
N ALA A 321 16.64 -17.59 -22.42
CA ALA A 321 17.02 -18.22 -23.68
C ALA A 321 16.76 -19.74 -23.72
N THR A 322 16.44 -20.37 -22.58
CA THR A 322 16.15 -21.80 -22.50
C THR A 322 14.63 -21.99 -22.41
N PRO A 323 13.97 -22.60 -23.41
CA PRO A 323 12.50 -22.72 -23.48
C PRO A 323 11.86 -23.57 -22.38
#